data_AF-A0A1I5LE50-F1
#
_entry.id   AF-A0A1I5LE50-F1
#
_cell.length_a   1.000
_cell.length_b   1.000
_cell.length_c   1.000
_cell.angle_alpha   90.00
_cell.angle_beta   90.00
_cell.angle_gamma   90.00
#
_symmetry.space_group_name_H-M   'P 1'
#
loop_
_entity.id
_entity.type
_entity.pdbx_description
1 polymer ?
#
loop_
_entity_poly.entity_id
_entity_poly.type
_entity_poly.pdbx_seq_one_letter_code
_entity_poly.pdbx_strand_id
1 'polypeptide(L)'
;EQEIIPYLSLPREELNEFSAEVLRRFANPFIVHRWYDISLNGLAKFHTRNLPRFESAMAATGKAPRCMSLSLAAWLAFYTGAFEGSAELPPRDAEDVIAKMAEIGALKEAQGVEAMVKAYLGEESIWGKSLASDTLVAAVSEAYAFLTNEPFTLDRLVQWIDA
;
A
#
# COMPACT_ATOMS: atom_id res chain seq x y z
N GLU A 1 -0.27 -6.27 13.87
CA GLU A 1 0.12 -6.20 15.30
C GLU A 1 1.30 -5.28 15.58
N GLN A 2 2.37 -5.29 14.79
CA GLN A 2 3.59 -4.49 15.09
C GLN A 2 3.52 -3.03 14.60
N GLU A 3 2.82 -2.76 13.50
CA GLU A 3 2.89 -1.44 12.83
C GLU A 3 1.71 -0.51 13.15
N ILE A 4 0.64 -1.01 13.76
CA ILE A 4 -0.57 -0.21 14.05
C ILE A 4 -0.85 -0.18 15.55
N ILE A 5 -1.05 -1.35 16.17
CA ILE A 5 -1.45 -1.48 17.59
C ILE A 5 -0.55 -0.67 18.55
N PRO A 6 0.79 -0.64 18.42
CA PRO A 6 1.65 0.08 19.36
C PRO A 6 1.46 1.60 19.34
N TYR A 7 0.83 2.14 18.30
CA TYR A 7 0.64 3.57 18.09
C TYR A 7 -0.82 4.02 18.28
N LEU A 8 -1.65 3.15 18.87
CA LEU A 8 -3.02 3.47 19.27
C LEU A 8 -3.09 3.73 20.77
N SER A 9 -3.99 4.62 21.19
CA SER A 9 -4.12 5.08 22.57
C SER A 9 -5.04 4.22 23.46
N LEU A 10 -5.46 3.04 22.98
CA LEU A 10 -6.34 2.12 23.70
C LEU A 10 -5.53 1.01 24.40
N PRO A 11 -6.09 0.34 25.42
CA PRO A 11 -5.45 -0.80 26.06
C PRO A 11 -5.10 -1.88 25.03
N ARG A 12 -3.88 -2.43 25.15
CA ARG A 12 -3.36 -3.40 24.18
C ARG A 12 -4.21 -4.67 24.08
N GLU A 13 -4.76 -5.13 25.19
CA GLU A 13 -5.64 -6.29 25.24
C GLU A 13 -6.90 -6.06 24.40
N GLU A 14 -7.59 -4.93 24.61
CA GLU A 14 -8.77 -4.54 23.82
C GLU A 14 -8.45 -4.41 22.32
N LEU A 15 -7.28 -3.88 21.97
CA LEU A 15 -6.84 -3.77 20.57
C LEU A 15 -6.58 -5.13 19.93
N ASN A 16 -6.00 -6.07 20.68
CA ASN A 16 -5.75 -7.42 20.20
C ASN A 16 -7.07 -8.19 19.99
N GLU A 17 -7.99 -8.11 20.95
CA GLU A 17 -9.34 -8.69 20.83
C GLU A 17 -10.07 -8.11 19.61
N PHE A 18 -10.04 -6.79 19.45
CA PHE A 18 -10.65 -6.13 18.30
C PHE A 18 -10.00 -6.57 16.97
N SER A 19 -8.68 -6.69 16.91
CA SER A 19 -7.97 -7.17 15.71
C SER A 19 -8.36 -8.61 15.37
N ALA A 20 -8.48 -9.49 16.37
CA ALA A 20 -8.91 -10.87 16.17
C ALA A 20 -10.34 -10.94 15.62
N GLU A 21 -11.24 -10.10 16.12
CA GLU A 21 -12.62 -10.01 15.62
C GLU A 21 -12.70 -9.49 14.18
N VAL A 22 -11.86 -8.52 13.81
CA VAL A 22 -11.75 -8.05 12.42
C VAL A 22 -11.33 -9.19 11.49
N LEU A 23 -10.31 -9.98 11.87
CA LEU A 23 -9.86 -11.13 11.09
C LEU A 23 -10.95 -12.19 10.97
N ARG A 24 -11.68 -12.48 12.06
CA ARG A 24 -12.81 -13.43 12.06
C ARG A 24 -13.90 -13.01 11.07
N ARG A 25 -14.21 -11.70 11.01
CA ARG A 25 -15.18 -11.16 10.05
C ARG A 25 -14.71 -11.27 8.60
N PHE A 26 -13.44 -11.03 8.33
CA PHE A 26 -12.88 -11.21 6.98
C PHE A 26 -12.84 -12.68 6.55
N ALA A 27 -12.68 -13.61 7.48
CA ALA A 27 -12.70 -15.05 7.23
C ALA A 27 -14.12 -15.64 7.06
N ASN A 28 -15.18 -14.83 7.11
CA ASN A 28 -16.55 -15.31 7.00
C ASN A 28 -16.82 -15.90 5.58
N PRO A 29 -17.08 -17.21 5.44
CA PRO A 29 -17.22 -17.86 4.14
C PRO A 29 -18.55 -17.52 3.43
N PHE A 30 -19.51 -16.92 4.14
CA PHE A 30 -20.83 -16.57 3.60
C PHE A 30 -20.87 -15.19 2.94
N ILE A 31 -19.79 -14.39 3.07
CA ILE A 31 -19.72 -13.05 2.49
C ILE A 31 -18.61 -13.03 1.43
N VAL A 32 -18.99 -12.76 0.18
CA VAL A 32 -18.04 -12.66 -0.93
C VAL A 32 -17.51 -11.23 -1.03
N HIS A 33 -16.42 -10.96 -0.32
CA HIS A 33 -15.70 -9.68 -0.39
C HIS A 33 -14.77 -9.64 -1.62
N ARG A 34 -15.25 -9.08 -2.73
CA ARG A 34 -14.42 -8.90 -3.92
C ARG A 34 -13.37 -7.83 -3.67
N TRP A 35 -12.09 -8.17 -3.81
CA TRP A 35 -10.98 -7.22 -3.66
C TRP A 35 -11.09 -6.04 -4.62
N TYR A 36 -11.57 -6.30 -5.84
CA TYR A 36 -11.81 -5.26 -6.83
C TYR A 36 -12.88 -4.25 -6.38
N ASP A 37 -13.93 -4.68 -5.67
CA ASP A 37 -14.95 -3.77 -5.11
C ASP A 37 -14.42 -2.98 -3.92
N ILE A 38 -13.55 -3.61 -3.13
CA ILE A 38 -12.84 -2.93 -2.05
C ILE A 38 -11.88 -1.86 -2.62
N SER A 39 -11.31 -2.08 -3.81
CA SER A 39 -10.30 -1.19 -4.39
C SER A 39 -10.84 0.12 -4.99
N LEU A 40 -12.16 0.25 -5.15
CA LEU A 40 -12.81 1.50 -5.60
C LEU A 40 -12.34 2.69 -4.75
N ASN A 41 -11.82 3.75 -5.37
CA ASN A 41 -11.27 4.94 -4.70
C ASN A 41 -10.15 4.59 -3.70
N GLY A 42 -9.25 3.71 -4.12
CA GLY A 42 -8.22 3.09 -3.29
C GLY A 42 -7.26 4.08 -2.65
N LEU A 43 -6.73 5.03 -3.43
CA LEU A 43 -5.78 6.02 -2.92
C LEU A 43 -6.42 7.00 -1.94
N ALA A 44 -7.65 7.45 -2.22
CA ALA A 44 -8.40 8.29 -1.28
C ALA A 44 -8.68 7.57 0.05
N LYS A 45 -9.00 6.26 0.00
CA LYS A 45 -9.14 5.42 1.20
C LYS A 45 -7.82 5.28 1.94
N PHE A 46 -6.70 5.09 1.24
CA PHE A 46 -5.39 5.00 1.90
C PHE A 46 -5.02 6.30 2.59
N HIS A 47 -5.13 7.43 1.87
CA HIS A 47 -4.86 8.77 2.40
C HIS A 47 -5.65 9.04 3.68
N THR A 48 -6.95 8.71 3.70
CA THR A 48 -7.79 8.99 4.88
C THR A 48 -7.64 8.00 6.03
N ARG A 49 -7.39 6.70 5.74
CA ARG A 49 -7.46 5.63 6.75
C ARG A 49 -6.09 5.17 7.24
N ASN A 50 -5.10 5.11 6.36
CA ASN A 50 -3.82 4.47 6.62
C ASN A 50 -2.69 5.50 6.80
N LEU A 51 -2.68 6.56 6.00
CA LEU A 51 -1.60 7.56 6.02
C LEU A 51 -1.34 8.16 7.42
N PRO A 52 -2.36 8.54 8.23
CA PRO A 52 -2.09 9.05 9.58
C PRO A 52 -1.39 8.03 10.49
N ARG A 53 -1.67 6.73 10.31
CA ARG A 53 -1.05 5.64 11.07
C ARG A 53 0.37 5.38 10.60
N PHE A 54 0.58 5.43 9.29
CA PHE A 54 1.89 5.33 8.65
C PHE A 54 2.84 6.40 9.18
N GLU A 55 2.38 7.65 9.19
CA GLU A 55 3.16 8.79 9.69
C GLU A 55 3.46 8.69 11.18
N SER A 56 2.48 8.22 11.97
CA SER A 56 2.69 7.99 13.41
C SER A 56 3.77 6.94 13.65
N ALA A 57 3.75 5.83 12.91
CA ALA A 57 4.74 4.77 13.02
C ALA A 57 6.13 5.23 12.55
N MET A 58 6.21 5.98 11.45
CA MET A 58 7.47 6.59 10.99
C MET A 58 8.03 7.59 11.99
N ALA A 59 7.19 8.47 12.55
CA ALA A 59 7.61 9.46 13.54
C ALA A 59 8.13 8.80 14.83
N ALA A 60 7.53 7.68 15.24
CA ALA A 60 7.93 6.95 16.43
C ALA A 60 9.23 6.14 16.27
N THR A 61 9.49 5.61 15.06
CA THR A 61 10.59 4.66 14.83
C THR A 61 11.74 5.21 13.98
N GLY A 62 11.51 6.29 13.25
CA GLY A 62 12.41 6.80 12.21
C GLY A 62 12.55 5.87 10.99
N LYS A 63 11.74 4.81 10.90
CA LYS A 63 11.81 3.78 9.85
C LYS A 63 10.48 3.68 9.11
N ALA A 64 10.54 3.35 7.82
CA ALA A 64 9.36 3.04 7.04
C ALA A 64 8.77 1.69 7.50
N PRO A 65 7.50 1.61 7.94
CA PRO A 65 6.87 0.35 8.32
C PRO A 65 6.79 -0.58 7.10
N ARG A 66 7.36 -1.79 7.23
CA ARG A 66 7.58 -2.74 6.13
C ARG A 66 6.27 -3.17 5.46
N CYS A 67 5.25 -3.55 6.22
CA CYS A 67 3.97 -3.97 5.67
C CYS A 67 3.17 -2.80 5.08
N MET A 68 3.24 -1.61 5.69
CA MET A 68 2.59 -0.43 5.10
C MET A 68 3.30 0.08 3.83
N SER A 69 4.64 0.00 3.77
CA SER A 69 5.41 0.28 2.55
C SER A 69 5.07 -0.72 1.44
N LEU A 70 4.88 -1.99 1.78
CA LEU A 70 4.35 -2.99 0.85
C LEU A 70 2.94 -2.62 0.36
N SER A 71 2.07 -2.11 1.24
CA SER A 71 0.75 -1.65 0.83
C SER A 71 0.80 -0.46 -0.13
N LEU A 72 1.73 0.49 0.04
CA LEU A 72 1.95 1.59 -0.92
C LEU A 72 2.42 1.04 -2.26
N ALA A 73 3.38 0.11 -2.26
CA ALA A 73 3.86 -0.55 -3.47
C ALA A 73 2.75 -1.34 -4.19
N ALA A 74 1.87 -2.01 -3.44
CA ALA A 74 0.74 -2.75 -3.99
C ALA A 74 -0.27 -1.83 -4.68
N TRP A 75 -0.55 -0.66 -4.12
CA TRP A 75 -1.35 0.35 -4.80
C TRP A 75 -0.68 0.85 -6.08
N LEU A 76 0.61 1.18 -6.02
CA LEU A 76 1.35 1.57 -7.23
C LEU A 76 1.30 0.49 -8.31
N ALA A 77 1.52 -0.78 -7.95
CA ALA A 77 1.42 -1.91 -8.88
C ALA A 77 0.00 -2.08 -9.44
N PHE A 78 -1.04 -1.93 -8.61
CA PHE A 78 -2.43 -2.03 -9.05
C PHE A 78 -2.78 -0.92 -10.05
N TYR A 79 -2.47 0.34 -9.74
CA TYR A 79 -2.80 1.48 -10.61
C TYR A 79 -1.94 1.53 -11.88
N THR A 80 -0.72 0.98 -11.85
CA THR A 80 0.15 0.85 -13.04
C THR A 80 -0.09 -0.45 -13.82
N GLY A 81 -1.04 -1.29 -13.39
CA GLY A 81 -1.38 -2.54 -14.07
C GLY A 81 -0.27 -3.59 -14.03
N ALA A 82 0.66 -3.52 -13.08
CA ALA A 82 1.82 -4.40 -12.93
C ALA A 82 1.47 -5.71 -12.21
N PHE A 83 0.41 -6.38 -12.63
CA PHE A 83 -0.02 -7.69 -12.11
C PHE A 83 -0.79 -8.46 -13.18
N GLU A 84 -0.86 -9.79 -13.02
CA GLU A 84 -1.59 -10.66 -13.94
C GLU A 84 -3.11 -10.39 -13.88
N GLY A 85 -3.74 -10.23 -15.05
CA GLY A 85 -5.17 -9.92 -15.14
C GLY A 85 -5.53 -8.43 -15.01
N SER A 86 -4.53 -7.53 -14.97
CA SER A 86 -4.76 -6.08 -14.82
C SER A 86 -5.64 -5.46 -15.92
N ALA A 87 -5.58 -6.00 -17.14
CA ALA A 87 -6.42 -5.55 -18.26
C ALA A 87 -7.93 -5.72 -18.00
N GLU A 88 -8.33 -6.72 -17.22
CA GLU A 88 -9.73 -6.99 -16.87
C GLU A 88 -10.15 -6.29 -15.58
N LEU A 89 -9.18 -5.83 -14.79
CA LEU A 89 -9.38 -5.24 -13.48
C LEU A 89 -8.73 -3.85 -13.37
N PRO A 90 -9.08 -2.88 -14.26
CA PRO A 90 -8.48 -1.56 -14.23
C PRO A 90 -8.85 -0.82 -12.93
N PRO A 91 -7.99 0.05 -12.38
CA PRO A 91 -8.33 0.86 -11.22
C PRO A 91 -9.62 1.67 -11.44
N ARG A 92 -10.45 1.75 -10.40
CA ARG A 92 -11.68 2.55 -10.38
C ARG A 92 -11.52 3.66 -9.37
N ASP A 93 -11.25 4.86 -9.86
CA ASP A 93 -11.02 6.06 -9.05
C ASP A 93 -11.48 7.31 -9.84
N ALA A 94 -11.33 8.48 -9.23
CA ALA A 94 -11.56 9.75 -9.90
C ALA A 94 -10.65 9.93 -11.14
N GLU A 95 -11.18 10.57 -12.20
CA GLU A 95 -10.50 10.68 -13.49
C GLU A 95 -9.12 11.34 -13.40
N ASP A 96 -8.99 12.36 -12.54
CA ASP A 96 -7.75 13.06 -12.25
C ASP A 96 -6.71 12.15 -11.59
N VAL A 97 -7.12 11.29 -10.65
CA VAL A 97 -6.27 10.29 -10.03
C VAL A 97 -5.79 9.26 -11.05
N ILE A 98 -6.69 8.77 -11.92
CA ILE A 98 -6.32 7.80 -12.97
C ILE A 98 -5.33 8.42 -13.96
N ALA A 99 -5.59 9.65 -14.43
CA ALA A 99 -4.68 10.35 -15.32
C ALA A 99 -3.31 10.55 -14.68
N LYS A 100 -3.29 10.98 -13.41
CA LYS A 100 -2.04 11.19 -12.67
C LYS A 100 -1.23 9.90 -12.49
N MET A 101 -1.89 8.80 -12.15
CA MET A 101 -1.21 7.51 -12.01
C MET A 101 -0.67 6.97 -13.34
N ALA A 102 -1.33 7.27 -14.47
CA ALA A 102 -0.81 6.94 -15.79
C ALA A 102 0.47 7.74 -16.12
N GLU A 103 0.50 9.05 -15.81
CA GLU A 103 1.70 9.88 -15.96
C GLU A 103 2.86 9.35 -15.10
N ILE A 104 2.59 9.03 -13.84
CA ILE A 104 3.58 8.45 -12.92
C ILE A 104 4.08 7.10 -13.44
N GLY A 105 3.17 6.23 -13.89
CA GLY A 105 3.51 4.91 -14.42
C GLY A 105 4.43 4.96 -15.64
N ALA A 106 4.26 5.95 -16.52
CA ALA A 106 5.11 6.14 -17.70
C ALA A 106 6.58 6.42 -17.35
N LEU A 107 6.88 6.90 -16.14
CA LEU A 107 8.26 7.12 -15.68
C LEU A 107 9.04 5.82 -15.52
N LYS A 108 8.38 4.68 -15.31
CA LYS A 108 9.05 3.39 -15.17
C LYS A 108 9.91 3.07 -16.39
N GLU A 109 9.34 3.20 -17.59
CA GLU A 109 10.06 2.91 -18.84
C GLU A 109 11.05 4.03 -19.21
N ALA A 110 10.74 5.28 -18.86
CA ALA A 110 11.58 6.42 -19.21
C ALA A 110 12.80 6.60 -18.29
N GLN A 111 12.66 6.29 -17.00
CA GLN A 111 13.60 6.68 -15.94
C GLN A 111 13.82 5.60 -14.87
N GLY A 112 13.06 4.50 -14.91
CA GLY A 112 13.17 3.38 -13.98
C GLY A 112 12.17 3.41 -12.82
N VAL A 113 12.14 2.30 -12.06
CA VAL A 113 11.19 2.08 -10.95
C VAL A 113 11.37 3.12 -9.84
N GLU A 114 12.61 3.48 -9.49
CA GLU A 114 12.88 4.43 -8.41
C GLU A 114 12.30 5.82 -8.73
N ALA A 115 12.43 6.28 -9.98
CA ALA A 115 11.86 7.55 -10.43
C ALA A 115 10.33 7.55 -10.36
N MET A 116 9.70 6.46 -10.79
CA MET A 116 8.25 6.26 -10.67
C MET A 116 7.80 6.28 -9.20
N VAL A 117 8.50 5.54 -8.32
CA VAL A 117 8.18 5.49 -6.89
C VAL A 117 8.35 6.87 -6.23
N LYS A 118 9.43 7.60 -6.56
CA LYS A 118 9.67 8.94 -6.05
C LYS A 118 8.58 9.92 -6.48
N ALA A 119 8.16 9.86 -7.75
CA ALA A 119 7.05 10.67 -8.25
C ALA A 119 5.72 10.31 -7.56
N TYR A 120 5.43 9.02 -7.42
CA TYR A 120 4.24 8.53 -6.70
C TYR A 120 4.17 9.04 -5.27
N LEU A 121 5.26 8.90 -4.50
CA LEU A 121 5.31 9.34 -3.11
C LEU A 121 5.35 10.87 -2.98
N GLY A 122 5.82 11.58 -4.00
CA GLY A 122 5.88 13.04 -4.04
C GLY A 122 4.60 13.71 -4.51
N GLU A 123 3.60 12.96 -4.96
CA GLU A 123 2.40 13.52 -5.58
C GLU A 123 1.42 14.10 -4.55
N GLU A 124 1.48 15.42 -4.36
CA GLU A 124 0.68 16.12 -3.36
C GLU A 124 -0.82 16.13 -3.68
N SER A 125 -1.24 16.01 -4.94
CA SER A 125 -2.67 15.88 -5.26
C SER A 125 -3.29 14.60 -4.71
N ILE A 126 -2.48 13.55 -4.52
CA ILE A 126 -2.90 12.27 -3.93
C ILE A 126 -2.72 12.30 -2.41
N TRP A 127 -1.59 12.82 -1.93
CA TRP A 127 -1.18 12.68 -0.52
C TRP A 127 -1.39 13.92 0.35
N GLY A 128 -1.75 15.06 -0.24
CA GLY A 128 -1.84 16.36 0.44
C GLY A 128 -0.48 16.99 0.81
N LYS A 129 0.61 16.21 0.76
CA LYS A 129 2.00 16.63 0.92
C LYS A 129 2.92 15.57 0.34
N SER A 130 4.16 15.93 0.01
CA SER A 130 5.17 14.92 -0.35
C SER A 130 5.46 13.97 0.82
N LEU A 131 5.37 12.67 0.56
CA LEU A 131 5.82 11.59 1.45
C LEU A 131 7.25 11.14 1.12
N ALA A 132 7.80 11.61 0.00
CA ALA A 132 9.06 11.10 -0.54
C ALA A 132 10.23 11.39 0.41
N SER A 133 10.91 10.33 0.82
CA SER A 133 12.21 10.34 1.48
C SER A 133 13.05 9.22 0.88
N ASP A 134 14.38 9.34 0.94
CA ASP A 134 15.26 8.31 0.36
C ASP A 134 15.00 6.92 0.98
N THR A 135 14.71 6.88 2.29
CA THR A 135 14.39 5.64 3.00
C THR A 135 13.05 5.05 2.57
N LEU A 136 12.02 5.87 2.38
CA LEU A 136 10.71 5.37 1.94
C LEU A 136 10.71 4.98 0.47
N VAL A 137 11.39 5.74 -0.38
CA VAL A 137 11.56 5.42 -1.81
C VAL A 137 12.26 4.07 -1.94
N ALA A 138 13.32 3.82 -1.18
CA ALA A 138 14.00 2.53 -1.17
C ALA A 138 13.07 1.39 -0.73
N ALA A 139 12.34 1.56 0.39
CA ALA A 139 11.45 0.54 0.93
C ALA A 139 10.28 0.20 -0.02
N VAL A 140 9.67 1.22 -0.65
CA VAL A 140 8.59 1.02 -1.63
C VAL A 140 9.11 0.44 -2.93
N SER A 141 10.33 0.79 -3.36
CA SER A 141 10.95 0.21 -4.56
C SER A 141 11.29 -1.27 -4.35
N GLU A 142 11.83 -1.64 -3.18
CA GLU A 142 12.06 -3.04 -2.79
C GLU A 142 10.75 -3.83 -2.80
N ALA A 143 9.71 -3.29 -2.16
CA ALA A 143 8.41 -3.94 -2.09
C ALA A 143 7.73 -4.06 -3.46
N TYR A 144 7.86 -3.05 -4.33
CA TYR A 144 7.35 -3.10 -5.70
C TYR A 144 8.06 -4.19 -6.51
N ALA A 145 9.39 -4.30 -6.39
CA ALA A 145 10.15 -5.37 -7.02
C ALA A 145 9.71 -6.76 -6.51
N PHE A 146 9.51 -6.92 -5.20
CA PHE A 146 8.99 -8.16 -4.62
C PHE A 146 7.65 -8.60 -5.24
N LEU A 147 6.73 -7.64 -5.42
CA LEU A 147 5.39 -7.87 -5.98
C LEU A 147 5.39 -8.17 -7.49
N THR A 148 6.35 -7.62 -8.24
CA THR A 148 6.26 -7.56 -9.70
C THR A 148 7.30 -8.39 -10.45
N ASN A 149 8.44 -8.73 -9.83
CA ASN A 149 9.49 -9.50 -10.49
C ASN A 149 9.17 -11.01 -10.57
N GLU A 150 8.40 -11.51 -9.62
CA GLU A 150 8.06 -12.94 -9.50
C GLU A 150 6.61 -13.09 -9.01
N PRO A 151 5.91 -14.18 -9.36
CA PRO A 151 4.54 -14.42 -8.94
C PRO A 151 4.35 -14.35 -7.42
N PHE A 152 3.37 -13.58 -6.98
CA PHE A 152 3.04 -13.44 -5.56
C PHE A 152 2.61 -14.78 -4.95
N THR A 153 3.15 -15.12 -3.78
CA THR A 153 2.68 -16.23 -2.95
C THR A 153 2.70 -15.81 -1.48
N LEU A 154 1.86 -16.44 -0.65
CA LEU A 154 1.84 -16.18 0.78
C LEU A 154 3.15 -16.59 1.46
N ASP A 155 3.79 -17.67 1.01
CA ASP A 155 5.09 -18.11 1.54
C ASP A 155 6.19 -17.07 1.26
N ARG A 156 6.24 -16.53 0.03
CA ARG A 156 7.17 -15.44 -0.33
C ARG A 156 6.87 -14.19 0.49
N LEU A 157 5.60 -13.89 0.75
CA LEU A 157 5.22 -12.75 1.57
C LEU A 157 5.70 -12.90 3.02
N VAL A 158 5.53 -14.07 3.64
CA VAL A 158 6.02 -14.32 5.00
C VAL A 158 7.53 -14.14 5.06
N GLN A 159 8.27 -14.76 4.13
CA GLN A 159 9.73 -14.61 4.06
C GLN A 159 10.16 -13.15 3.85
N TRP A 160 9.44 -12.41 3.01
CA TRP A 160 9.75 -11.00 2.75
C TRP A 160 9.48 -10.14 3.98
N ILE A 161 8.38 -10.35 4.72
CA ILE A 161 8.07 -9.60 5.93
C ILE A 161 9.11 -9.83 7.03
N ASP A 162 9.63 -11.05 7.15
CA ASP A 162 10.57 -11.44 8.21
C ASP A 162 12.05 -11.14 7.89
N ALA A 163 12.37 -10.79 6.64
CA ALA A 163 13.72 -10.40 6.19
C ALA A 163 14.09 -8.96 6.57
#